data_AF-A0AAD6B8Z8-F1
#
_entry.id   AF-A0AAD6B8Z8-F1
#
_cell.length_a   1.000
_cell.length_b   1.000
_cell.length_c   1.000
_cell.angle_alpha   90.00
_cell.angle_beta   90.00
_cell.angle_gamma   90.00
#
_symmetry.space_group_name_H-M   'P 1'
#
loop_
_entity.id
_entity.type
_entity.pdbx_description
1 polymer ?
#
loop_
_entity_poly.entity_id
_entity_poly.type
_entity_poly.pdbx_seq_one_letter_code
_entity_poly.pdbx_strand_id
1 'polypeptide(L)'
;MTCAATMQSVKSAGLSLLLMSFLLYVADSYPSMDSPNMACPECALRRNNYLHGDRPIYQCVGCCFSRAYPTPFSSLKTMRIPKNITSESTCCVASRRYE
;
A
#
# COMPACT_ATOMS: atom_id res chain seq x y z
N MET A 1 -3.32 29.25 -55.02
CA MET A 1 -2.62 28.10 -54.42
C MET A 1 -2.05 28.56 -53.09
N THR A 2 -2.62 28.10 -51.96
CA THR A 2 -1.94 27.83 -50.65
C THR A 2 -3.03 27.65 -49.57
N CYS A 3 -3.78 26.55 -49.66
CA CYS A 3 -4.61 26.05 -48.56
C CYS A 3 -3.93 24.78 -48.01
N ALA A 4 -2.92 24.91 -47.15
CA ALA A 4 -2.24 23.74 -46.57
C ALA A 4 -1.55 23.95 -45.21
N ALA A 5 -1.65 25.12 -44.57
CA ALA A 5 -0.85 25.43 -43.37
C ALA A 5 -1.57 25.27 -42.01
N THR A 6 -2.91 25.10 -41.98
CA THR A 6 -3.67 25.09 -40.70
C THR A 6 -3.92 23.70 -40.12
N MET A 7 -3.69 22.62 -40.87
CA MET A 7 -3.97 21.24 -40.42
C MET A 7 -2.75 20.48 -39.85
N GLN A 8 -1.59 21.11 -39.72
CA GLN A 8 -0.40 20.49 -39.11
C GLN A 8 -0.21 20.88 -37.64
N SER A 9 -0.65 22.07 -37.23
CA SER A 9 -0.44 22.59 -35.87
C SER A 9 -1.30 21.89 -34.81
N VAL A 10 -2.57 21.59 -35.14
CA VAL A 10 -3.51 20.88 -34.23
C VAL A 10 -3.11 19.43 -33.95
N LYS A 11 -2.47 18.74 -34.89
CA LYS A 11 -1.97 17.37 -34.70
C LYS A 11 -0.86 17.30 -33.66
N SER A 12 0.02 18.31 -33.62
CA SER A 12 1.14 18.39 -32.67
C SER A 12 0.65 18.71 -31.26
N ALA A 13 -0.30 19.64 -31.12
CA ALA A 13 -0.89 19.98 -29.82
C ALA A 13 -1.69 18.81 -29.21
N GLY A 14 -2.46 18.08 -30.04
CA GLY A 14 -3.17 16.87 -29.59
C GLY A 14 -2.22 15.75 -29.16
N LEU A 15 -1.13 15.52 -29.91
CA LEU A 15 -0.10 14.54 -29.53
C LEU A 15 0.58 14.92 -28.20
N SER A 16 0.88 16.21 -28.02
CA SER A 16 1.45 16.74 -26.78
C SER A 16 0.52 16.54 -25.58
N LEU A 17 -0.77 16.85 -25.74
CA LEU A 17 -1.79 16.63 -24.69
C LEU A 17 -1.95 15.15 -24.33
N LEU A 18 -1.94 14.26 -25.32
CA LEU A 18 -2.01 12.81 -25.09
C LEU A 18 -0.76 12.32 -24.36
N LEU A 19 0.42 12.80 -24.75
CA LEU A 19 1.67 12.46 -24.07
C LEU A 19 1.67 12.95 -22.62
N MET A 20 1.26 14.19 -22.37
CA MET A 20 1.15 14.74 -21.01
C MET A 20 0.11 14.00 -20.17
N SER A 21 -1.04 13.67 -20.74
CA SER A 21 -2.07 12.85 -20.06
C SER A 21 -1.54 11.48 -19.70
N PHE A 22 -0.79 10.85 -20.61
CA PHE A 22 -0.16 9.55 -20.37
C PHE A 22 0.92 9.64 -19.28
N LEU A 23 1.75 10.69 -19.29
CA LEU A 23 2.76 10.92 -18.26
C LEU A 23 2.14 11.19 -16.88
N LEU A 24 1.05 11.95 -16.82
CA LEU A 24 0.29 12.18 -15.60
C LEU A 24 -0.38 10.90 -15.10
N TYR A 25 -0.94 10.09 -15.99
CA TYR A 25 -1.50 8.79 -15.65
C TYR A 25 -0.42 7.85 -15.11
N VAL A 26 0.75 7.80 -15.75
CA VAL A 26 1.90 7.02 -15.26
C VAL A 26 2.33 7.54 -13.90
N ALA A 27 2.45 8.85 -13.69
CA ALA A 27 2.83 9.44 -12.40
C ALA A 27 1.81 9.18 -11.28
N ASP A 28 0.50 9.21 -11.57
CA ASP A 28 -0.57 8.91 -10.60
C ASP A 28 -0.69 7.40 -10.31
N SER A 29 -0.45 6.57 -11.33
CA SER A 29 -0.38 5.11 -11.18
C SER A 29 0.93 4.63 -10.56
N TYR A 30 1.97 5.46 -10.56
CA TYR A 30 3.27 5.15 -9.99
C TYR A 30 3.16 5.34 -8.47
N PRO A 31 3.19 4.26 -7.67
CA PRO A 31 3.10 4.41 -6.23
C PRO A 31 4.30 5.24 -5.75
N SER A 32 4.04 6.32 -5.02
CA SER A 32 5.04 7.30 -4.56
C SER A 32 6.18 6.62 -3.80
N MET A 33 7.34 6.40 -4.45
CA MET A 33 8.49 5.61 -3.97
C MET A 33 9.11 6.06 -2.63
N ASP A 34 8.60 7.11 -1.99
CA ASP A 34 9.15 7.73 -0.79
C ASP A 34 8.62 7.18 0.54
N SER A 35 8.02 5.98 0.56
CA SER A 35 7.71 5.31 1.82
C SER A 35 8.32 3.91 1.89
N PRO A 36 8.92 3.49 3.01
CA PRO A 36 9.41 2.12 3.21
C PRO A 36 8.29 1.05 3.15
N ASN A 37 7.03 1.45 2.95
CA ASN A 37 5.82 0.62 2.98
C ASN A 37 5.34 0.14 1.59
N MET A 38 6.18 0.18 0.56
CA MET A 38 5.80 -0.29 -0.79
C MET A 38 5.33 -1.74 -0.87
N ALA A 39 5.69 -2.58 0.11
CA ALA A 39 5.25 -3.97 0.15
C ALA A 39 3.90 -4.18 0.88
N CYS A 40 3.49 -3.26 1.76
CA CYS A 40 2.26 -3.43 2.53
C CYS A 40 1.74 -2.13 3.18
N PRO A 41 0.43 -1.81 3.04
CA PRO A 41 -0.15 -0.64 3.67
C PRO A 41 -0.16 -0.78 5.19
N GLU A 42 -0.03 0.34 5.91
CA GLU A 42 -0.14 0.38 7.37
C GLU A 42 -1.52 -0.12 7.85
N CYS A 43 -1.56 -0.70 9.05
CA CYS A 43 -2.78 -1.17 9.69
C CYS A 43 -3.83 -0.05 9.80
N ALA A 44 -4.96 -0.22 9.12
CA ALA A 44 -6.05 0.74 9.11
C ALA A 44 -7.41 0.05 9.00
N LEU A 45 -8.46 0.76 9.42
CA LEU A 45 -9.84 0.34 9.20
C LEU A 45 -10.20 0.50 7.71
N ARG A 46 -10.61 -0.58 7.04
CA ARG A 46 -11.03 -0.59 5.63
C ARG A 46 -12.42 -1.21 5.50
N ARG A 47 -13.18 -0.80 4.48
CA ARG A 47 -14.47 -1.42 4.17
C ARG A 47 -14.23 -2.86 3.70
N ASN A 48 -15.02 -3.79 4.23
CA ASN A 48 -15.09 -5.14 3.71
C ASN A 48 -16.07 -5.17 2.54
N ASN A 49 -15.59 -5.55 1.35
CA ASN A 49 -16.40 -5.58 0.13
C ASN A 49 -17.11 -6.92 -0.11
N TYR A 50 -16.82 -7.94 0.70
CA TYR A 50 -17.39 -9.29 0.60
C TYR A 50 -18.55 -9.51 1.58
N LEU A 51 -18.55 -8.80 2.71
CA LEU A 51 -19.64 -8.85 3.66
C LEU A 51 -20.72 -7.85 3.26
N HIS A 52 -21.86 -8.38 2.85
CA HIS A 52 -23.05 -7.61 2.50
C HIS A 52 -24.01 -7.55 3.69
N GLY A 53 -24.55 -6.36 3.96
CA GLY A 53 -25.57 -6.11 4.98
C GLY A 53 -26.17 -4.72 4.79
N ASP A 54 -27.15 -4.35 5.62
CA ASP A 54 -27.84 -3.04 5.53
C ASP A 54 -26.90 -1.85 5.77
N ARG A 55 -25.74 -2.09 6.39
CA ARG A 55 -24.71 -1.08 6.68
C ARG A 55 -23.34 -1.58 6.24
N PRO A 56 -22.43 -0.67 5.84
CA PRO A 56 -21.07 -1.06 5.49
C PRO A 56 -20.33 -1.66 6.68
N ILE A 57 -19.78 -2.86 6.48
CA ILE A 57 -18.95 -3.54 7.47
C ILE A 57 -17.50 -3.14 7.24
N TYR A 58 -16.80 -2.79 8.32
CA TYR A 58 -15.40 -2.38 8.27
C TYR A 58 -14.51 -3.37 9.05
N GLN A 59 -13.28 -3.56 8.59
CA GLN A 59 -12.31 -4.48 9.17
C GLN A 59 -10.92 -3.84 9.19
N CYS A 60 -10.19 -4.04 10.29
CA CYS A 60 -8.78 -3.66 10.38
C CYS A 60 -7.94 -4.57 9.49
N VAL A 61 -7.22 -3.98 8.53
CA VAL A 61 -6.32 -4.67 7.61
C VAL A 61 -5.08 -3.82 7.37
N GLY A 62 -3.96 -4.49 7.08
CA GLY A 62 -2.67 -3.86 6.83
C GLY A 62 -1.55 -4.53 7.61
N CYS A 63 -0.37 -3.94 7.55
CA CYS A 63 0.84 -4.43 8.17
C CYS A 63 1.17 -3.72 9.48
N CYS A 64 1.97 -4.43 10.26
CA CYS A 64 2.51 -3.98 11.53
C CYS A 64 3.97 -4.41 11.62
N PHE A 65 4.69 -3.82 12.57
CA PHE A 65 6.09 -4.14 12.82
C PHE A 65 6.28 -5.61 13.21
N SER A 66 7.30 -6.25 12.64
CA SER A 66 7.78 -7.56 13.07
C SER A 66 9.29 -7.69 12.86
N ARG A 67 9.96 -8.46 13.72
CA ARG A 67 11.38 -8.80 13.59
C ARG A 67 11.69 -10.14 14.22
N ALA A 68 12.77 -10.76 13.76
CA ALA A 68 13.34 -11.95 14.38
C ALA A 68 14.83 -11.71 14.67
N TYR A 69 15.30 -12.23 15.80
CA TYR A 69 16.70 -12.10 16.21
C TYR A 69 17.12 -13.29 17.10
N PRO A 70 18.43 -13.57 17.24
CA PRO A 70 18.91 -14.60 18.15
C PRO A 70 18.46 -14.32 19.59
N THR A 71 17.91 -15.31 20.26
CA THR A 71 17.42 -15.19 21.64
C THR A 71 18.58 -14.87 22.58
N PRO A 72 18.51 -13.79 23.39
CA PRO A 72 19.53 -13.49 24.38
C PRO A 72 19.74 -14.64 25.35
N PHE A 73 20.99 -14.84 25.77
CA PHE A 73 21.36 -15.93 26.68
C PHE A 73 20.63 -15.85 28.02
N SER A 74 20.33 -14.63 28.51
CA SER A 74 19.49 -14.41 29.69
C SER A 74 18.10 -15.02 29.53
N SER A 75 17.45 -14.79 28.38
CA SER A 75 16.12 -15.32 28.07
C SER A 75 16.13 -16.84 27.84
N LEU A 76 17.20 -17.39 27.26
CA LEU A 76 17.34 -18.85 27.09
C LEU A 76 17.30 -19.60 28.42
N LYS A 77 17.89 -19.04 29.50
CA LYS A 77 17.92 -19.65 30.82
C LYS A 77 16.56 -19.71 31.51
N THR A 78 15.65 -18.81 31.17
CA THR A 78 14.31 -18.75 31.78
C THR A 78 13.29 -19.61 31.06
N MET A 79 13.62 -20.12 29.87
CA MET A 79 12.70 -20.92 29.06
C MET A 79 12.70 -22.39 29.49
N ARG A 80 11.50 -22.97 29.69
CA ARG A 80 11.35 -24.42 29.94
C ARG A 80 11.84 -25.25 28.74
N ILE A 81 11.60 -24.78 27.53
CA ILE A 81 12.08 -25.35 26.28
C ILE A 81 12.79 -24.23 25.51
N PRO A 82 14.13 -24.19 25.50
CA PRO A 82 14.88 -23.11 24.87
C PRO A 82 14.61 -22.98 23.36
N LYS A 83 14.55 -21.74 22.88
CA LYS A 83 14.41 -21.39 21.46
C LYS A 83 15.52 -20.43 21.07
N ASN A 84 16.28 -20.77 20.04
CA ASN A 84 17.44 -19.98 19.62
C ASN A 84 17.08 -18.67 18.91
N ILE A 85 15.86 -18.56 18.41
CA ILE A 85 15.34 -17.37 17.73
C ILE A 85 14.14 -16.84 18.50
N THR A 86 14.13 -15.54 18.74
CA THR A 86 12.99 -14.79 19.28
C THR A 86 12.32 -14.04 18.14
N SER A 87 11.00 -14.14 18.08
CA SER A 87 10.16 -13.36 17.17
C SER A 87 9.40 -12.31 17.98
N GLU A 88 9.50 -11.05 17.57
CA GLU A 88 8.76 -9.94 18.15
C GLU A 88 7.87 -9.35 17.07
N SER A 89 6.56 -9.40 17.27
CA SER A 89 5.59 -8.98 16.29
C SER A 89 4.42 -8.22 16.91
N THR A 90 3.88 -7.28 16.14
CA THR A 90 2.60 -6.63 16.38
C THR A 90 1.63 -7.06 15.29
N CYS A 91 0.34 -7.21 15.62
CA CYS A 91 -0.69 -7.62 14.67
C CYS A 91 -1.76 -6.53 14.50
N CYS A 92 -2.30 -6.41 13.29
CA CYS A 92 -3.38 -5.46 13.00
C CYS A 92 -4.72 -5.99 13.54
N VAL A 93 -5.18 -5.43 14.66
CA VAL A 93 -6.40 -5.87 15.35
C VAL A 93 -7.28 -4.68 15.72
N ALA A 94 -8.59 -4.91 15.80
CA ALA A 94 -9.54 -3.89 16.21
C ALA A 94 -9.42 -3.62 17.71
N SER A 95 -9.21 -2.36 18.08
CA SER A 95 -9.21 -1.92 19.49
C SER A 95 -10.61 -1.82 20.09
N ARG A 96 -11.62 -1.58 19.23
CA ARG A 96 -13.04 -1.55 19.57
C ARG A 96 -13.82 -2.15 18.41
N ARG A 97 -14.92 -2.84 18.71
CA ARG A 97 -15.83 -3.42 17.72
C ARG A 97 -17.28 -3.14 18.13
N TYR A 98 -18.17 -3.08 17.14
CA TYR A 98 -19.61 -3.09 17.33
C TYR A 98 -20.11 -4.46 16.88
N GLU A 99 -20.97 -5.07 17.69
CA GLU A 99 -21.64 -6.35 17.40
C GLU A 99 -23.03 -6.09 16.83
#